data_AF-A0A075MW75-F1
#
_entry.id   AF-A0A075MW75-F1
#
_cell.length_a   1.000
_cell.length_b   1.000
_cell.length_c   1.000
_cell.angle_alpha   90.00
_cell.angle_beta   90.00
_cell.angle_gamma   90.00
#
_symmetry.space_group_name_H-M   'P 1'
#
loop_
_entity.id
_entity.type
_entity.pdbx_description
1 polymer ?
#
loop_
_entity_poly.entity_id
_entity_poly.type
_entity_poly.pdbx_seq_one_letter_code
_entity_poly.pdbx_strand_id
1 'polypeptide(L)'
;MASLTFLAFTVTIASIHFQTANAECLRDEDWPEKPCFDVGSSAPSDAELRQIWNKYYEMKGQAWMEMKKAEMDKAINDGTFGDWLSDPVKGSANKNVYAYYRVYDAVPNMVLDPYSGNYVVQGSEPPRGEWYTSTMGIAAIIGMGAVAAVASFFVFRKAGRK
;
A
#
# COMPACT_ATOMS: atom_id res chain seq x y z
N MET A 1 17.82 -58.49 39.32
CA MET A 1 16.60 -57.63 39.28
C MET A 1 16.96 -56.40 38.47
N ALA A 2 16.57 -56.36 37.19
CA ALA A 2 16.84 -55.22 36.30
C ALA A 2 15.53 -54.44 36.14
N SER A 3 15.52 -53.19 36.59
CA SER A 3 14.36 -52.30 36.54
C SER A 3 14.34 -51.57 35.20
N LEU A 4 13.29 -51.79 34.42
CA LEU A 4 13.10 -51.24 33.08
C LEU A 4 12.35 -49.91 33.21
N THR A 5 13.03 -48.78 33.02
CA THR A 5 12.41 -47.45 33.05
C THR A 5 11.97 -47.07 31.64
N PHE A 6 10.66 -47.17 31.36
CA PHE A 6 10.06 -46.66 30.13
C PHE A 6 9.89 -45.14 30.22
N LEU A 7 10.61 -44.40 29.37
CA LEU A 7 10.42 -42.96 29.19
C LEU A 7 9.32 -42.75 28.14
N ALA A 8 8.10 -42.46 28.59
CA ALA A 8 6.98 -42.14 27.71
C ALA A 8 7.11 -40.69 27.22
N PHE A 9 7.42 -40.52 25.93
CA PHE A 9 7.43 -39.23 25.26
C PHE A 9 5.99 -38.83 24.92
N THR A 10 5.38 -37.97 25.74
CA THR A 10 4.06 -37.40 25.44
C THR A 10 4.22 -36.28 24.39
N VAL A 11 3.89 -36.60 23.13
CA VAL A 11 3.76 -35.59 22.08
C VAL A 11 2.44 -34.84 22.32
N THR A 12 2.51 -33.67 22.94
CA THR A 12 1.38 -32.74 23.02
C THR A 12 1.17 -32.11 21.65
N ILE A 13 0.18 -32.61 20.91
CA ILE A 13 -0.30 -31.99 19.67
C ILE A 13 -1.00 -30.69 20.08
N ALA A 14 -0.30 -29.56 19.97
CA ALA A 14 -0.90 -28.25 20.12
C ALA A 14 -1.98 -28.08 19.05
N SER A 15 -3.24 -28.02 19.48
CA SER A 15 -4.37 -27.75 18.58
C SER A 15 -4.26 -26.32 18.07
N ILE A 16 -3.72 -26.17 16.86
CA ILE A 16 -3.71 -24.90 16.14
C ILE A 16 -5.17 -24.54 15.86
N HIS A 17 -5.73 -23.67 16.69
CA HIS A 17 -7.04 -23.08 16.44
C HIS A 17 -6.85 -22.06 15.30
N PHE A 18 -7.25 -22.46 14.10
CA PHE A 18 -7.45 -21.50 13.01
C PHE A 18 -8.58 -20.56 13.43
N GLN A 19 -8.24 -19.33 13.81
CA GLN A 19 -9.24 -18.29 13.98
C GLN A 19 -9.81 -17.98 12.60
N THR A 20 -11.06 -18.36 12.38
CA THR A 20 -11.82 -17.92 11.22
C THR A 20 -12.03 -16.42 11.37
N ALA A 21 -11.31 -15.62 10.59
CA ALA A 21 -11.61 -14.21 10.42
C ALA A 21 -12.86 -14.13 9.52
N ASN A 22 -14.04 -13.92 10.11
CA ASN A 22 -15.18 -13.45 9.34
C ASN A 22 -14.82 -12.05 8.83
N ALA A 23 -14.71 -11.90 7.51
CA ALA A 23 -14.52 -10.61 6.85
C ALA A 23 -15.84 -9.82 6.86
N GLU A 24 -16.42 -9.63 8.04
CA GLU A 24 -17.55 -8.74 8.22
C GLU A 24 -17.07 -7.33 7.90
N CYS A 25 -17.76 -6.61 7.00
CA CYS A 25 -17.23 -5.32 6.56
C CYS A 25 -17.10 -4.40 7.77
N LEU A 26 -15.94 -3.76 7.86
CA LEU A 26 -15.73 -2.70 8.84
C LEU A 26 -16.81 -1.65 8.66
N ARG A 27 -17.56 -1.41 9.73
CA ARG A 27 -18.59 -0.37 9.78
C ARG A 27 -17.95 0.97 9.44
N ASP A 28 -18.50 1.64 8.44
CA ASP A 28 -18.09 2.97 8.02
C ASP A 28 -18.82 4.02 8.87
N GLU A 29 -18.11 4.71 9.75
CA GLU A 29 -18.71 5.74 10.62
C GLU A 29 -19.26 6.93 9.82
N ASP A 30 -18.68 7.21 8.65
CA ASP A 30 -19.09 8.32 7.79
C ASP A 30 -20.31 7.97 6.93
N TRP A 31 -20.46 6.68 6.59
CA TRP A 31 -21.60 6.14 5.86
C TRP A 31 -22.09 4.81 6.49
N PRO A 32 -22.86 4.88 7.60
CA PRO A 32 -23.26 3.68 8.34
C PRO A 32 -24.09 2.66 7.55
N GLU A 33 -24.79 3.11 6.49
CA GLU A 33 -25.63 2.30 5.63
C GLU A 33 -24.90 1.79 4.36
N LYS A 34 -23.58 1.99 4.28
CA LYS A 34 -22.78 1.57 3.13
C LYS A 34 -22.96 0.08 2.86
N PRO A 35 -23.36 -0.32 1.65
CA PRO A 35 -23.52 -1.72 1.30
C PRO A 35 -22.20 -2.50 1.46
N CYS A 36 -22.32 -3.67 2.05
CA CYS A 36 -21.26 -4.67 2.13
C CYS A 36 -21.21 -5.49 0.85
N PHE A 37 -20.08 -5.47 0.15
CA PHE A 37 -19.81 -6.42 -0.93
C PHE A 37 -18.91 -7.52 -0.37
N ASP A 38 -19.52 -8.59 0.13
CA ASP A 38 -18.82 -9.73 0.72
C ASP A 38 -18.25 -10.66 -0.37
N VAL A 39 -17.21 -11.42 0.01
CA VAL A 39 -16.52 -12.39 -0.83
C VAL A 39 -17.48 -13.55 -1.16
N GLY A 40 -18.03 -13.53 -2.39
CA GLY A 40 -19.00 -14.53 -2.86
C GLY A 40 -20.24 -13.91 -3.49
N SER A 41 -20.49 -12.62 -3.24
CA SER A 41 -21.39 -11.82 -4.07
C SER A 41 -20.69 -11.47 -5.39
N SER A 42 -21.41 -11.60 -6.51
CA SER A 42 -20.91 -11.06 -7.79
C SER A 42 -20.67 -9.57 -7.61
N ALA A 43 -19.45 -9.10 -7.92
CA ALA A 43 -19.11 -7.70 -7.81
C ALA A 43 -20.18 -6.86 -8.54
N PRO A 44 -20.68 -5.76 -7.94
CA PRO A 44 -21.67 -4.91 -8.56
C PRO A 44 -21.13 -4.39 -9.90
N SER A 45 -22.00 -4.31 -10.90
CA SER A 45 -21.70 -3.64 -12.16
C SER A 45 -21.39 -2.15 -11.92
N ASP A 46 -20.71 -1.51 -12.86
CA ASP A 46 -20.40 -0.07 -12.76
C ASP A 46 -21.67 0.79 -12.60
N ALA A 47 -22.77 0.39 -13.24
CA ALA A 47 -24.05 1.07 -13.10
C ALA A 47 -24.63 0.94 -11.68
N GLU A 48 -24.56 -0.25 -11.09
CA GLU A 48 -25.00 -0.48 -9.70
C GLU A 48 -24.09 0.27 -8.70
N LEU A 49 -22.78 0.27 -8.93
CA LEU A 49 -21.84 1.06 -8.13
C LEU A 49 -22.19 2.55 -8.16
N ARG A 50 -22.43 3.11 -9.34
CA ARG A 50 -22.83 4.52 -9.51
C ARG A 50 -24.12 4.83 -8.74
N GLN A 51 -25.13 3.95 -8.81
CA GLN A 51 -26.37 4.10 -8.05
C GLN A 51 -26.15 4.06 -6.53
N ILE A 52 -25.30 3.17 -6.05
CA ILE A 52 -24.96 3.06 -4.62
C ILE A 52 -24.27 4.32 -4.14
N TRP A 53 -23.29 4.81 -4.90
CA TRP A 53 -22.55 6.03 -4.59
C TRP A 53 -23.38 7.32 -4.72
N ASN A 54 -24.46 7.31 -5.50
CA ASN A 54 -25.41 8.44 -5.54
C ASN A 54 -26.13 8.65 -4.21
N LYS A 55 -26.45 7.57 -3.47
CA LYS A 55 -27.04 7.69 -2.13
C LYS A 55 -26.12 8.42 -1.16
N TYR A 56 -24.81 8.15 -1.26
CA TYR A 56 -23.81 8.86 -0.47
C TYR A 56 -23.78 10.36 -0.83
N TYR A 57 -23.80 10.69 -2.12
CA TYR A 57 -23.86 12.07 -2.60
C TYR A 57 -25.11 12.80 -2.12
N GLU A 58 -26.28 12.17 -2.19
CA GLU A 58 -27.54 12.72 -1.69
C GLU A 58 -27.51 12.97 -0.18
N MET A 59 -26.95 12.03 0.60
CA MET A 59 -26.80 12.17 2.05
C MET A 59 -25.87 13.32 2.46
N LYS A 60 -24.75 13.50 1.75
CA LYS A 60 -23.76 14.54 2.07
C LYS A 60 -24.11 15.91 1.49
N GLY A 61 -24.74 15.92 0.32
CA GLY A 61 -25.09 17.11 -0.43
C GLY A 61 -23.95 17.63 -1.31
N GLN A 62 -24.35 18.26 -2.43
CA GLN A 62 -23.45 18.77 -3.47
C GLN A 62 -22.37 19.72 -2.92
N ALA A 63 -22.76 20.72 -2.13
CA ALA A 63 -21.83 21.75 -1.65
C ALA A 63 -20.68 21.14 -0.81
N TRP A 64 -21.00 20.14 0.01
CA TRP A 64 -20.00 19.45 0.82
C TRP A 64 -19.09 18.56 -0.04
N MET A 65 -19.67 17.83 -1.00
CA MET A 65 -18.92 16.97 -1.92
C MET A 65 -17.92 17.77 -2.75
N GLU A 66 -18.33 18.92 -3.30
CA GLU A 66 -17.46 19.79 -4.09
C GLU A 66 -16.37 20.46 -3.24
N MET A 67 -16.70 20.89 -2.02
CA MET A 67 -15.69 21.37 -1.06
C MET A 67 -14.63 20.29 -0.79
N LYS A 68 -15.07 19.05 -0.55
CA LYS A 68 -14.17 17.92 -0.30
C LYS A 68 -13.36 17.53 -1.52
N LYS A 69 -13.95 17.64 -2.72
CA LYS A 69 -13.23 17.47 -3.97
C LYS A 69 -12.10 18.49 -4.09
N ALA A 70 -12.36 19.77 -3.78
CA ALA A 70 -11.32 20.79 -3.81
C ALA A 70 -10.19 20.53 -2.81
N GLU A 71 -10.51 20.06 -1.59
CA GLU A 71 -9.50 19.62 -0.62
C GLU A 71 -8.64 18.47 -1.16
N MET A 72 -9.29 17.46 -1.77
CA MET A 72 -8.63 16.31 -2.37
C MET A 72 -7.73 16.71 -3.55
N ASP A 73 -8.23 17.53 -4.47
CA ASP A 73 -7.47 18.01 -5.63
C ASP A 73 -6.22 18.78 -5.18
N LYS A 74 -6.36 19.62 -4.13
CA LYS A 74 -5.23 20.29 -3.50
C LYS A 74 -4.24 19.27 -2.89
N ALA A 75 -4.72 18.27 -2.17
CA ALA A 75 -3.86 17.25 -1.56
C ALA A 75 -3.10 16.42 -2.62
N ILE A 76 -3.73 16.11 -3.76
CA ILE A 76 -3.08 15.45 -4.89
C ILE A 76 -1.96 16.34 -5.46
N ASN A 77 -2.25 17.62 -5.73
CA ASN A 77 -1.28 18.56 -6.30
C ASN A 77 -0.11 18.85 -5.35
N ASP A 78 -0.37 18.93 -4.05
CA ASP A 78 0.64 19.20 -3.03
C ASP A 78 1.44 17.94 -2.63
N GLY A 79 1.09 16.76 -3.16
CA GLY A 79 1.72 15.49 -2.79
C GLY A 79 1.38 15.01 -1.37
N THR A 80 0.28 15.50 -0.79
CA THR A 80 -0.19 15.21 0.58
C THR A 80 -1.46 14.35 0.60
N PHE A 81 -1.77 13.66 -0.50
CA PHE A 81 -2.96 12.82 -0.64
C PHE A 81 -3.04 11.70 0.40
N GLY A 82 -1.90 11.09 0.76
CA GLY A 82 -1.83 10.07 1.81
C GLY A 82 -2.26 10.62 3.17
N ASP A 83 -1.73 11.78 3.56
CA ASP A 83 -2.09 12.46 4.82
C ASP A 83 -3.59 12.78 4.83
N TRP A 84 -4.11 13.31 3.72
CA TRP A 84 -5.53 13.60 3.58
C TRP A 84 -6.40 12.35 3.74
N LEU A 85 -6.03 11.20 3.14
CA LEU A 85 -6.77 9.94 3.33
C LEU A 85 -6.68 9.39 4.77
N SER A 86 -5.57 9.62 5.45
CA SER A 86 -5.28 9.12 6.79
C SER A 86 -5.69 10.06 7.93
N ASP A 87 -6.36 11.18 7.61
CA ASP A 87 -6.81 12.15 8.61
C ASP A 87 -7.57 11.44 9.75
N PRO A 88 -7.19 11.66 11.02
CA PRO A 88 -7.74 10.90 12.15
C PRO A 88 -9.22 11.23 12.44
N VAL A 89 -9.71 12.37 11.96
CA VAL A 89 -11.09 12.83 12.17
C VAL A 89 -11.94 12.62 10.93
N LYS A 90 -11.35 12.81 9.75
CA LYS A 90 -12.06 12.89 8.47
C LYS A 90 -11.68 11.78 7.49
N GLY A 91 -10.77 10.87 7.86
CA GLY A 91 -10.21 9.86 6.96
C GLY A 91 -11.26 8.96 6.31
N SER A 92 -12.30 8.55 7.05
CA SER A 92 -13.42 7.76 6.48
C SER A 92 -14.18 8.56 5.41
N ALA A 93 -14.51 9.82 5.72
CA ALA A 93 -15.17 10.73 4.78
C ALA A 93 -14.32 10.99 3.53
N ASN A 94 -13.03 11.21 3.71
CA ASN A 94 -12.08 11.47 2.63
C ASN A 94 -11.95 10.24 1.71
N LYS A 95 -11.86 9.03 2.28
CA LYS A 95 -11.88 7.78 1.51
C LYS A 95 -13.16 7.60 0.71
N ASN A 96 -14.31 7.94 1.28
CA ASN A 96 -15.60 7.85 0.59
C ASN A 96 -15.72 8.86 -0.54
N VAL A 97 -15.29 10.10 -0.33
CA VAL A 97 -15.23 11.12 -1.38
C VAL A 97 -14.35 10.68 -2.55
N TYR A 98 -13.14 10.18 -2.25
CA TYR A 98 -12.24 9.67 -3.28
C TYR A 98 -12.88 8.52 -4.06
N ALA A 99 -13.47 7.55 -3.37
CA ALA A 99 -14.14 6.42 -4.01
C ALA A 99 -15.33 6.84 -4.88
N TYR A 100 -16.14 7.81 -4.42
CA TYR A 100 -17.21 8.42 -5.21
C TYR A 100 -16.66 8.99 -6.52
N TYR A 101 -15.73 9.94 -6.47
CA TYR A 101 -15.23 10.58 -7.69
C TYR A 101 -14.46 9.62 -8.60
N ARG A 102 -13.83 8.58 -8.04
CA ARG A 102 -13.14 7.52 -8.81
C ARG A 102 -14.14 6.66 -9.59
N VAL A 103 -15.30 6.34 -9.03
CA VAL A 103 -16.38 5.63 -9.76
C VAL A 103 -16.90 6.45 -10.95
N TYR A 104 -16.73 7.76 -10.92
CA TYR A 104 -17.13 8.68 -11.99
C TYR A 104 -15.97 9.14 -12.89
N ASP A 105 -14.78 8.55 -12.76
CA ASP A 105 -13.59 8.92 -13.54
C ASP A 105 -13.23 10.42 -13.45
N ALA A 106 -13.64 11.08 -12.37
CA ALA A 106 -13.48 12.52 -12.16
C ALA A 106 -12.19 12.88 -11.39
N VAL A 107 -11.42 11.87 -10.99
CA VAL A 107 -10.13 11.97 -10.30
C VAL A 107 -9.18 10.85 -10.76
N PRO A 108 -7.86 11.07 -10.72
CA PRO A 108 -6.89 10.03 -11.08
C PRO A 108 -6.97 8.84 -10.12
N ASN A 109 -6.63 7.65 -10.63
CA ASN A 109 -6.45 6.48 -9.77
C ASN A 109 -5.10 6.59 -9.02
N MET A 110 -5.16 6.89 -7.73
CA MET A 110 -4.01 6.98 -6.85
C MET A 110 -3.67 5.59 -6.28
N VAL A 111 -2.42 5.16 -6.44
CA VAL A 111 -1.88 3.90 -5.93
C VAL A 111 -0.76 4.16 -4.92
N LEU A 112 -0.67 3.33 -3.88
CA LEU A 112 0.43 3.40 -2.93
C LEU A 112 1.69 2.85 -3.59
N ASP A 113 2.69 3.69 -3.77
CA ASP A 113 3.98 3.27 -4.26
C ASP A 113 4.76 2.59 -3.12
N PRO A 114 5.06 1.27 -3.22
CA PRO A 114 5.69 0.53 -2.14
C PRO A 114 7.13 1.00 -1.84
N TYR A 115 7.75 1.76 -2.74
CA TYR A 115 9.13 2.23 -2.57
C TYR A 115 9.21 3.59 -1.88
N SER A 116 8.39 4.56 -2.32
CA SER A 116 8.37 5.88 -1.69
C SER A 116 7.48 5.93 -0.44
N GLY A 117 6.55 4.97 -0.28
CA GLY A 117 5.52 5.01 0.75
C GLY A 117 4.46 6.10 0.50
N ASN A 118 4.53 6.79 -0.65
CA ASN A 118 3.60 7.85 -1.03
C ASN A 118 2.59 7.35 -2.05
N TYR A 119 1.46 8.05 -2.14
CA TYR A 119 0.50 7.82 -3.21
C TYR A 119 0.94 8.52 -4.49
N VAL A 120 0.86 7.82 -5.61
CA VAL A 120 1.18 8.32 -6.96
C VAL A 120 0.04 8.00 -7.91
N VAL A 121 -0.04 8.71 -9.03
CA VAL A 121 -1.02 8.39 -10.08
C VAL A 121 -0.63 7.06 -10.71
N GLN A 122 -1.60 6.16 -10.87
CA GLN A 122 -1.36 4.85 -11.49
C GLN A 122 -0.75 5.03 -12.88
N GLY A 123 0.40 4.43 -13.10
CA GLY A 123 1.15 4.54 -14.37
C GLY A 123 2.03 5.80 -14.50
N SER A 124 2.02 6.73 -13.53
CA SER A 124 3.00 7.83 -13.48
C SER A 124 4.31 7.42 -12.79
N GLU A 125 4.40 6.19 -12.32
CA GLU A 125 5.62 5.63 -11.75
C GLU A 125 6.71 5.65 -12.83
N PRO A 126 7.91 6.18 -12.55
CA PRO A 126 8.99 6.12 -13.52
C PRO A 126 9.23 4.65 -13.90
N PRO A 127 9.55 4.33 -15.17
CA PRO A 127 9.84 2.96 -15.59
C PRO A 127 10.92 2.39 -14.67
N ARG A 128 10.54 1.52 -13.73
CA ARG A 128 11.47 0.86 -12.81
C ARG A 128 12.05 -0.38 -13.50
N GLY A 129 12.61 -0.16 -14.68
CA GLY A 129 13.48 -1.11 -15.36
C GLY A 129 14.88 -0.96 -14.78
N GLU A 130 15.27 -1.94 -13.96
CA GLU A 130 16.64 -2.41 -13.78
C GLU A 130 17.77 -1.41 -14.12
N TRP A 131 17.90 -0.30 -13.39
CA TRP A 131 19.01 0.61 -13.62
C TRP A 131 20.35 -0.15 -13.53
N TYR A 132 20.41 -1.21 -12.72
CA TYR A 132 21.53 -2.15 -12.58
C TYR A 132 21.77 -3.09 -13.78
N THR A 133 20.81 -3.26 -14.71
CA THR A 133 21.05 -3.95 -16.00
C THR A 133 21.20 -2.98 -17.17
N SER A 134 20.83 -1.70 -16.97
CA SER A 134 21.17 -0.66 -17.94
C SER A 134 22.69 -0.52 -18.07
N THR A 135 23.17 -0.23 -19.28
CA THR A 135 24.61 -0.02 -19.54
C THR A 135 25.20 1.06 -18.63
N MET A 136 24.41 2.09 -18.30
CA MET A 136 24.83 3.16 -17.40
C MET A 136 25.00 2.68 -15.95
N GLY A 137 24.09 1.86 -15.42
CA GLY A 137 24.24 1.34 -14.07
C GLY A 137 25.32 0.28 -13.94
N ILE A 138 25.50 -0.58 -14.95
CA ILE A 138 26.65 -1.52 -14.99
C ILE A 138 27.97 -0.74 -15.00
N ALA A 139 28.08 0.31 -15.82
CA ALA A 139 29.27 1.16 -15.86
C ALA A 139 29.56 1.85 -14.53
N ALA A 140 28.52 2.33 -13.83
CA ALA A 140 28.67 2.92 -12.50
C ALA A 140 29.19 1.92 -11.46
N ILE A 141 28.66 0.69 -11.46
CA ILE A 141 29.10 -0.39 -10.54
C ILE A 141 30.57 -0.77 -10.80
N ILE A 142 30.95 -0.97 -12.07
CA ILE A 142 32.32 -1.30 -12.46
C ILE A 142 33.27 -0.15 -12.08
N GLY A 143 32.86 1.10 -12.33
CA GLY A 143 33.62 2.29 -11.95
C GLY A 143 33.93 2.35 -10.47
N MET A 144 32.94 2.13 -9.60
CA MET A 144 33.14 2.09 -8.15
C MET A 144 34.06 0.94 -7.72
N GLY A 145 33.91 -0.25 -8.31
CA GLY A 145 34.77 -1.40 -8.02
C GLY A 145 36.24 -1.15 -8.38
N ALA A 146 36.51 -0.52 -9.52
CA ALA A 146 37.85 -0.18 -9.96
C ALA A 146 38.53 0.82 -9.01
N VAL A 147 37.80 1.85 -8.56
CA VAL A 147 38.33 2.84 -7.62
C VAL A 147 38.69 2.19 -6.28
N ALA A 148 37.85 1.29 -5.76
CA ALA A 148 38.11 0.58 -4.51
C ALA A 148 39.34 -0.34 -4.60
N ALA A 149 39.52 -1.05 -5.73
CA ALA A 149 40.68 -1.91 -5.96
C ALA A 149 41.98 -1.09 -6.05
N VAL A 150 41.97 0.04 -6.76
CA VAL A 150 43.12 0.93 -6.89
C VAL A 150 43.50 1.53 -5.54
N ALA A 151 42.53 2.03 -4.77
CA ALA A 151 42.78 2.54 -3.42
C ALA A 151 43.40 1.47 -2.51
N SER A 152 42.87 0.25 -2.55
CA SER A 152 43.38 -0.88 -1.75
C SER A 152 44.83 -1.23 -2.13
N PHE A 153 45.16 -1.24 -3.42
CA PHE A 153 46.52 -1.49 -3.90
C PHE A 153 47.52 -0.44 -3.40
N PHE A 154 47.16 0.85 -3.43
CA PHE A 154 48.03 1.92 -2.93
C PHE A 154 48.23 1.85 -1.41
N VAL A 155 47.22 1.47 -0.65
CA VAL A 155 47.32 1.26 0.80
C VAL A 155 48.25 0.07 1.11
N PHE A 156 48.07 -1.06 0.44
CA PHE A 156 48.94 -2.24 0.61
C PHE A 156 50.40 -1.95 0.23
N ARG A 157 50.63 -1.26 -0.90
CA ARG A 157 51.98 -0.87 -1.35
C ARG A 157 52.67 0.09 -0.35
N LYS A 158 51.91 0.96 0.32
CA LYS A 158 52.44 1.85 1.36
C LYS A 158 52.77 1.09 2.65
N ALA A 159 51.99 0.08 3.00
CA ALA A 159 52.23 -0.74 4.20
C ALA A 159 53.45 -1.67 4.06
N GLY A 160 53.69 -2.24 2.86
CA GLY A 160 54.82 -3.15 2.59
C GLY A 160 56.18 -2.48 2.32
N ARG A 161 56.26 -1.14 2.40
CA ARG A 161 57.51 -0.35 2.25
C ARG A 161 58.11 0.08 3.60
N LYS A 162 57.72 -0.56 4.70
CA LYS A 162 58.33 -0.40 6.02
C LYS A 162 59.37 -1.47 6.28
#